data_AF-A0A7X7PRK3-F1
#
_entry.id   AF-A0A7X7PRK3-F1
#
_cell.length_a   1.000
_cell.length_b   1.000
_cell.length_c   1.000
_cell.angle_alpha   90.00
_cell.angle_beta   90.00
_cell.angle_gamma   90.00
#
_symmetry.space_group_name_H-M   'P 1'
#
loop_
_entity.id
_entity.type
_entity.pdbx_description
1 polymer ?
#
loop_
_entity_poly.entity_id
_entity_poly.type
_entity_poly.pdbx_seq_one_letter_code
_entity_poly.pdbx_strand_id
1 'polypeptide(L)'
;MSWTLLRGTLHQRRTSMFWFSLGLIVYAWFMTWFYQHMDEGQFAQLLQMWPPELVAVFAGTEVSLVSLGGYFQVEYLGLMWLIIVSTAVVLFAVRAFAVEIAAGTMEFLLSQPLSRVRVAATRVVILVGYVLLLAVASFAPIQIFGPTYGIHLGAGV
;
A
#
# COMPACT_ATOMS: atom_id res chain seq x y z
N MET A 1 -1.74 -22.68 -15.81
CA MET A 1 -0.64 -22.42 -14.84
C MET A 1 -0.40 -23.69 -14.05
N SER A 2 0.84 -24.12 -13.84
CA SER A 2 1.11 -25.23 -12.91
C SER A 2 1.04 -24.71 -11.48
N TRP A 3 0.12 -25.28 -10.70
CA TRP A 3 -0.18 -24.93 -9.31
C TRP A 3 1.04 -24.93 -8.39
N THR A 4 2.01 -25.81 -8.69
CA THR A 4 3.27 -25.95 -7.95
C THR A 4 4.18 -24.74 -8.08
N LEU A 5 4.30 -24.15 -9.27
CA LEU A 5 5.12 -22.93 -9.48
C LEU A 5 4.55 -21.74 -8.72
N LEU A 6 3.23 -21.60 -8.73
CA LEU A 6 2.54 -20.50 -8.05
C LEU A 6 2.71 -20.59 -6.53
N ARG A 7 2.51 -21.77 -5.94
CA ARG A 7 2.73 -21.98 -4.51
C ARG A 7 4.18 -21.75 -4.09
N GLY A 8 5.14 -22.22 -4.89
CA GLY A 8 6.56 -22.05 -4.61
C GLY A 8 6.99 -20.58 -4.56
N THR A 9 6.61 -19.81 -5.59
CA THR A 9 6.94 -18.37 -5.65
C THR A 9 6.21 -17.54 -4.60
N LEU A 10 4.97 -17.89 -4.25
CA LEU A 10 4.21 -17.22 -3.19
C LEU A 10 4.84 -17.47 -1.80
N HIS A 11 5.22 -18.72 -1.52
CA HIS A 11 5.81 -19.08 -0.22
C HIS A 11 7.15 -18.39 0.01
N GLN A 12 7.97 -18.22 -1.03
CA GLN A 12 9.26 -17.54 -0.93
C GLN A 12 9.13 -16.03 -0.67
N ARG A 13 8.00 -15.43 -1.06
CA ARG A 13 7.77 -13.98 -0.96
C ARG A 13 6.81 -13.55 0.15
N ARG A 14 6.15 -14.52 0.79
CA ARG A 14 5.17 -14.29 1.86
C ARG A 14 5.68 -13.38 2.97
N THR A 15 6.95 -13.49 3.35
CA THR A 15 7.53 -12.67 4.43
C THR A 15 7.54 -11.20 4.04
N SER A 16 7.98 -10.87 2.82
CA SER A 16 7.96 -9.49 2.34
C SER A 16 6.53 -8.97 2.23
N MET A 17 5.63 -9.77 1.64
CA MET A 17 4.23 -9.38 1.47
C MET A 17 3.54 -9.15 2.82
N PHE A 18 3.83 -10.02 3.79
CA PHE A 18 3.31 -9.92 5.15
C PHE A 18 3.80 -8.66 5.86
N TRP A 19 5.10 -8.36 5.81
CA TRP A 19 5.66 -7.18 6.47
C TRP A 19 5.16 -5.85 5.89
N PHE A 20 5.05 -5.74 4.56
CA PHE A 20 4.50 -4.52 3.94
C PHE A 20 3.02 -4.33 4.26
N SER A 21 2.24 -5.42 4.26
CA SER A 21 0.81 -5.36 4.57
C SER A 21 0.58 -5.06 6.05
N LEU A 22 1.33 -5.70 6.94
CA LEU A 22 1.29 -5.43 8.37
C LEU A 22 1.70 -3.98 8.65
N GLY A 23 2.75 -3.49 7.98
CA GLY A 23 3.20 -2.10 8.08
C GLY A 23 2.11 -1.11 7.69
N LEU A 24 1.38 -1.35 6.59
CA LEU A 24 0.27 -0.49 6.16
C LEU A 24 -0.90 -0.49 7.16
N ILE A 25 -1.22 -1.64 7.75
CA ILE A 25 -2.27 -1.77 8.76
C ILE A 25 -1.86 -1.05 10.05
N VAL A 26 -0.63 -1.26 10.53
CA VAL A 26 -0.10 -0.58 11.72
C VAL A 26 0.01 0.92 11.49
N TYR A 27 0.40 1.35 10.29
CA TYR A 27 0.43 2.77 9.92
C TYR A 27 -0.97 3.39 9.92
N ALA A 28 -1.97 2.70 9.39
CA ALA A 28 -3.36 3.17 9.42
C ALA A 28 -3.86 3.31 10.86
N TRP A 29 -3.59 2.29 11.69
CA TRP A 29 -3.95 2.30 13.09
C TRP A 29 -3.24 3.42 13.87
N PHE A 30 -1.94 3.61 13.64
CA PHE A 30 -1.17 4.70 14.25
C PHE A 30 -1.75 6.07 13.89
N MET A 31 -2.14 6.29 12.63
CA MET A 31 -2.77 7.54 12.20
C MET A 31 -4.15 7.75 12.85
N THR A 32 -4.98 6.70 12.97
CA THR A 32 -6.26 6.81 13.70
C THR A 32 -6.04 7.17 15.17
N TRP A 33 -5.06 6.52 15.82
CA TRP A 33 -4.74 6.76 17.22
C TRP A 33 -4.19 8.17 17.44
N PHE A 34 -3.32 8.65 16.55
CA PHE A 34 -2.74 9.98 16.62
C PHE A 34 -3.80 11.08 16.49
N TYR A 35 -4.73 10.96 15.54
CA TYR A 35 -5.80 11.94 15.34
C TYR A 35 -6.67 12.11 16.59
N GLN A 36 -7.00 11.02 17.29
CA GLN A 36 -7.81 11.06 18.52
C GLN A 36 -7.14 11.83 19.68
N HIS A 37 -5.82 12.01 19.63
CA HIS A 37 -5.08 12.77 20.64
C HIS A 37 -4.83 14.23 20.22
N MET A 38 -5.27 14.64 19.03
CA MET A 38 -5.19 16.04 18.60
C MET A 38 -6.48 16.79 18.97
N ASP A 39 -6.33 17.90 19.69
CA ASP A 39 -7.42 18.86 19.87
C ASP A 39 -7.68 19.61 18.56
N GLU A 40 -8.89 19.44 17.99
CA GLU A 40 -9.31 20.07 16.73
C GLU A 40 -9.09 21.61 16.74
N GLY A 41 -9.33 22.25 17.90
CA GLY A 41 -9.17 23.69 18.07
C GLY A 41 -7.71 24.16 18.04
N GLN A 42 -6.77 23.37 18.54
CA GLN A 42 -5.34 23.67 18.43
C GLN A 42 -4.84 23.37 17.01
N PHE A 43 -5.33 22.29 16.38
CA PHE A 43 -4.93 21.95 15.02
C PHE A 43 -5.37 23.00 14.00
N ALA A 44 -6.60 23.53 14.12
CA ALA A 44 -7.08 24.60 13.26
C ALA A 44 -6.23 25.89 13.40
N GLN A 45 -5.75 26.21 14.61
CA GLN A 45 -4.86 27.34 14.84
C GLN A 45 -3.46 27.10 14.24
N LEU A 46 -2.92 25.88 14.38
CA LEU A 46 -1.64 25.51 13.78
C LEU A 46 -1.68 25.58 12.25
N LEU A 47 -2.80 25.17 11.63
CA LEU A 47 -3.01 25.28 10.18
C LEU A 47 -3.11 26.73 9.70
N GLN A 48 -3.66 27.64 10.51
CA GLN A 48 -3.68 29.08 10.16
C GLN A 48 -2.28 29.72 10.18
N MET A 49 -1.32 29.14 10.90
CA MET A 49 0.07 29.60 10.90
C MET A 49 0.89 29.04 9.72
N TRP A 50 0.37 28.06 8.98
CA TRP A 50 1.06 27.50 7.83
C TRP A 50 0.92 28.40 6.60
N PRO A 51 1.98 28.58 5.80
CA PRO A 51 1.90 29.29 4.53
C PRO A 51 0.83 28.69 3.61
N PRO A 52 0.02 29.53 2.95
CA PRO A 52 -1.07 29.04 2.10
C PRO A 52 -0.56 28.20 0.92
N GLU A 53 0.67 28.44 0.44
CA GLU A 53 1.25 27.64 -0.63
C GLU A 53 1.54 26.20 -0.18
N LEU A 54 1.95 25.99 1.08
CA LEU A 54 2.20 24.65 1.61
C LEU A 54 0.90 23.89 1.83
N VAL A 55 -0.13 24.55 2.38
CA VAL A 55 -1.45 23.94 2.54
C VAL A 55 -2.04 23.55 1.18
N ALA A 56 -1.87 24.36 0.14
CA ALA A 56 -2.35 24.02 -1.20
C ALA A 56 -1.67 22.78 -1.80
N VAL A 57 -0.38 22.57 -1.54
CA VAL A 57 0.39 21.41 -2.04
C VAL A 57 0.04 20.13 -1.29
N PHE A 58 -0.16 20.21 0.02
CA PHE A 58 -0.46 19.02 0.84
C PHE A 58 -1.96 18.71 0.90
N ALA A 59 -2.83 19.68 1.16
CA ALA A 59 -4.26 19.47 1.31
C ALA A 59 -5.04 19.38 -0.01
N GLY A 60 -4.51 19.96 -1.09
CA GLY A 60 -5.32 20.33 -2.24
C GLY A 60 -6.31 21.44 -1.86
N THR A 61 -6.73 22.25 -2.82
CA THR A 61 -7.47 23.49 -2.59
C THR A 61 -8.87 23.33 -1.96
N GLU A 62 -9.37 22.11 -1.77
CA GLU A 62 -10.77 21.85 -1.41
C GLU A 62 -10.98 20.91 -0.20
N VAL A 63 -9.92 20.31 0.36
CA VAL A 63 -10.08 19.32 1.43
C VAL A 63 -9.83 19.94 2.81
N SER A 64 -10.85 19.93 3.65
CA SER A 64 -10.74 20.29 5.08
C SER A 64 -9.81 19.29 5.79
N LEU A 65 -8.58 19.70 6.09
CA LEU A 65 -7.63 18.94 6.93
C LEU A 65 -8.15 18.71 8.35
N VAL A 66 -9.06 19.57 8.81
CA VAL A 66 -9.71 19.46 10.13
C VAL A 66 -10.68 18.29 10.15
N SER A 67 -11.30 17.96 9.01
CA SER A 67 -12.14 16.78 8.90
C SER A 67 -11.31 15.50 8.89
N LEU A 68 -11.76 14.48 9.62
CA LEU A 68 -11.13 13.15 9.68
C LEU A 68 -10.91 12.56 8.27
N GLY A 69 -11.90 12.69 7.38
CA GLY A 69 -11.78 12.20 6.00
C GLY A 69 -10.68 12.90 5.20
N GLY A 70 -10.56 14.23 5.37
CA GLY A 70 -9.52 15.02 4.74
C GLY A 70 -8.12 14.72 5.25
N TYR A 71 -7.99 14.52 6.57
CA TYR A 71 -6.74 14.07 7.19
C TYR A 71 -6.27 12.73 6.62
N PHE A 72 -7.17 11.73 6.49
CA PHE A 72 -6.81 10.44 5.89
C PHE A 72 -6.50 10.53 4.39
N GLN A 73 -7.20 11.38 3.64
CA GLN A 73 -6.93 11.54 2.22
C GLN A 73 -5.55 12.19 1.96
N VAL A 74 -5.20 13.18 2.77
CA VAL A 74 -3.98 13.96 2.59
C VAL A 74 -2.77 13.28 3.23
N GLU A 75 -2.89 12.87 4.49
CA GLU A 75 -1.75 12.36 5.26
C GLU A 75 -1.54 10.85 5.03
N TYR A 76 -2.63 10.07 5.07
CA TYR A 76 -2.54 8.62 4.90
C TYR A 76 -2.44 8.23 3.43
N LEU A 77 -3.35 8.68 2.55
CA LEU A 77 -3.37 8.32 1.12
C LEU A 77 -2.54 9.26 0.22
N GLY A 78 -1.93 10.31 0.78
CA GLY A 78 -1.10 11.23 0.02
C GLY A 78 0.28 10.66 -0.29
N LEU A 79 1.32 11.47 -0.06
CA LEU A 79 2.68 11.14 -0.49
C LEU A 79 3.25 9.89 0.20
N MET A 80 2.93 9.67 1.47
CA MET A 80 3.48 8.53 2.22
C MET A 80 3.00 7.19 1.67
N TRP A 81 1.70 7.04 1.41
CA TRP A 81 1.17 5.83 0.78
C TRP A 81 1.77 5.59 -0.60
N LEU A 82 1.89 6.65 -1.42
CA LEU A 82 2.52 6.55 -2.73
C LEU A 82 3.94 5.99 -2.61
N ILE A 83 4.76 6.51 -1.69
CA ILE A 83 6.14 6.06 -1.48
C ILE A 83 6.17 4.61 -0.98
N ILE A 84 5.35 4.25 0.01
CA ILE A 84 5.34 2.90 0.59
C ILE A 84 4.92 1.86 -0.45
N VAL A 85 3.79 2.10 -1.14
CA VAL A 85 3.25 1.16 -2.12
C VAL A 85 4.13 1.07 -3.36
N SER A 86 4.59 2.20 -3.89
CA SER A 86 5.50 2.19 -5.06
C SER A 86 6.80 1.44 -4.75
N THR A 87 7.41 1.70 -3.59
CA THR A 87 8.62 0.99 -3.15
C THR A 87 8.36 -0.50 -3.00
N ALA A 88 7.25 -0.89 -2.36
CA ALA A 88 6.87 -2.29 -2.18
C ALA A 88 6.73 -3.01 -3.53
N VAL A 89 6.04 -2.39 -4.50
CA VAL A 89 5.81 -2.95 -5.84
C VAL A 89 7.11 -3.04 -6.64
N VAL A 90 7.92 -1.99 -6.63
CA VAL A 90 9.21 -1.96 -7.35
C VAL A 90 10.17 -3.00 -6.79
N LEU A 91 10.34 -3.07 -5.47
CA LEU A 91 11.19 -4.09 -4.84
C LEU A 91 10.72 -5.50 -5.16
N PHE A 92 9.40 -5.73 -5.16
CA PHE A 92 8.85 -7.02 -5.55
C PHE A 92 9.14 -7.35 -7.02
N ALA A 93 8.95 -6.40 -7.94
CA ALA A 93 9.22 -6.57 -9.36
C ALA A 93 10.71 -6.85 -9.63
N VAL A 94 11.61 -6.11 -8.99
CA VAL A 94 13.06 -6.33 -9.10
C VAL A 94 13.43 -7.72 -8.60
N ARG A 95 12.92 -8.14 -7.43
CA ARG A 95 13.12 -9.50 -6.93
C ARG A 95 12.48 -10.57 -7.82
N ALA A 96 11.42 -10.22 -8.55
CA ALA A 96 10.73 -11.13 -9.44
C ALA A 96 11.50 -11.47 -10.70
N PHE A 97 12.22 -10.50 -11.24
CA PHE A 97 12.85 -10.62 -12.56
C PHE A 97 14.37 -10.58 -12.48
N ALA A 98 14.95 -9.63 -11.73
CA ALA A 98 16.38 -9.37 -11.75
C ALA A 98 17.20 -10.32 -10.86
N VAL A 99 16.67 -10.71 -9.69
CA VAL A 99 17.45 -11.51 -8.71
C VAL A 99 17.78 -12.91 -9.22
N GLU A 100 16.85 -13.59 -9.89
CA GLU A 100 17.11 -14.94 -10.43
C GLU A 100 18.06 -14.91 -11.64
N ILE A 101 18.08 -13.80 -12.38
CA ILE A 101 19.04 -13.59 -13.48
C ILE A 101 20.44 -13.34 -12.89
N ALA A 102 20.53 -12.44 -11.91
CA ALA A 102 21.79 -12.11 -11.25
C ALA A 102 22.41 -13.30 -10.48
N ALA A 103 21.58 -14.17 -9.91
CA ALA A 103 22.02 -15.36 -9.18
C ALA A 103 22.39 -16.56 -10.08
N GLY A 104 22.21 -16.46 -11.40
CA GLY A 104 22.45 -17.57 -12.34
C GLY A 104 21.47 -18.76 -12.19
N THR A 105 20.48 -18.65 -11.29
CA THR A 105 19.54 -19.74 -10.98
C THR A 105 18.45 -19.90 -12.03
N MET A 106 18.33 -18.96 -12.96
CA MET A 106 17.38 -19.02 -14.07
C MET A 106 17.61 -20.25 -14.99
N GLU A 107 18.85 -20.72 -15.10
CA GLU A 107 19.19 -21.91 -15.90
C GLU A 107 18.57 -23.19 -15.31
N PHE A 108 18.55 -23.32 -13.98
CA PHE A 108 17.88 -24.43 -13.28
C PHE A 108 16.35 -24.41 -13.44
N LEU A 109 15.78 -23.22 -13.67
CA LEU A 109 14.34 -23.05 -13.89
C LEU A 109 13.95 -23.36 -15.35
N LEU A 110 14.86 -23.08 -16.29
CA LEU A 110 14.70 -23.35 -17.72
C LEU A 110 15.10 -24.78 -18.13
N SER A 111 15.86 -25.50 -17.31
CA SER A 111 16.16 -26.93 -17.53
C SER A 111 14.93 -27.82 -17.28
N GLN A 112 13.92 -27.31 -16.57
CA GLN A 112 12.61 -27.94 -16.45
C GLN A 112 11.80 -27.71 -17.74
N PRO A 113 10.94 -28.65 -18.17
CA PRO A 113 10.13 -28.54 -19.39
C PRO A 113 8.99 -27.51 -19.22
N LEU A 114 9.35 -26.25 -19.04
CA LEU A 114 8.45 -25.12 -18.79
C LEU A 114 8.63 -24.08 -19.89
N SER A 115 7.53 -23.60 -20.45
CA SER A 115 7.61 -22.52 -21.44
C SER A 115 8.01 -21.20 -20.77
N ARG A 116 8.90 -20.44 -21.42
CA ARG A 116 9.37 -19.12 -20.93
C ARG A 116 8.20 -18.16 -20.66
N VAL A 117 7.19 -18.20 -21.54
CA VAL A 117 5.95 -17.41 -21.43
C VAL A 117 5.15 -17.78 -20.18
N ARG A 118 5.07 -19.07 -19.82
CA ARG A 118 4.34 -19.53 -18.63
C ARG A 118 4.99 -19.04 -17.34
N VAL A 119 6.32 -18.99 -17.28
CA VAL A 119 7.06 -18.44 -16.13
C VAL A 119 6.81 -16.94 -16.00
N ALA A 120 6.93 -16.20 -17.10
CA ALA A 120 6.67 -14.76 -17.11
C ALA A 120 5.23 -14.42 -16.68
N ALA A 121 4.23 -15.11 -17.25
CA ALA A 121 2.83 -14.91 -16.90
C ALA A 121 2.55 -15.20 -15.42
N THR A 122 3.15 -16.25 -14.86
CA THR A 122 2.97 -16.58 -13.43
C THR A 122 3.51 -15.47 -12.54
N ARG A 123 4.67 -14.87 -12.87
CA ARG A 123 5.24 -13.76 -12.10
C ARG A 123 4.37 -12.50 -12.17
N VAL A 124 3.81 -12.20 -13.34
CA VAL A 124 2.87 -11.07 -13.51
C VAL A 124 1.60 -11.27 -12.70
N VAL A 125 1.00 -12.47 -12.74
CA VAL A 125 -0.20 -12.77 -11.94
C VAL A 125 0.06 -12.61 -10.44
N ILE A 126 1.22 -13.05 -9.95
CA ILE A 126 1.56 -12.87 -8.53
C ILE A 126 1.82 -11.38 -8.21
N LEU A 127 2.45 -10.62 -9.10
CA LEU A 127 2.61 -9.17 -8.93
C LEU A 127 1.25 -8.47 -8.84
N VAL A 128 0.31 -8.79 -9.73
CA VAL A 128 -1.06 -8.26 -9.70
C VAL A 128 -1.75 -8.64 -8.38
N GLY A 129 -1.64 -9.91 -7.97
CA GLY A 129 -2.17 -10.36 -6.68
C GLY A 129 -1.57 -9.62 -5.49
N TYR A 130 -0.28 -9.27 -5.55
CA TYR A 130 0.38 -8.49 -4.50
C TYR A 130 -0.12 -7.04 -4.46
N VAL A 131 -0.28 -6.40 -5.62
CA VAL A 131 -0.86 -5.05 -5.70
C VAL A 131 -2.29 -5.04 -5.14
N LEU A 132 -3.11 -6.03 -5.49
CA LEU A 132 -4.46 -6.17 -4.93
C LEU A 132 -4.42 -6.37 -3.41
N LEU A 133 -3.49 -7.18 -2.91
CA LEU A 133 -3.33 -7.39 -1.48
C LEU A 133 -2.93 -6.10 -0.76
N LEU A 134 -1.99 -5.31 -1.31
CA LEU A 134 -1.62 -4.01 -0.76
C LEU A 134 -2.79 -3.03 -0.78
N ALA A 135 -3.57 -2.99 -1.87
CA ALA A 135 -4.77 -2.17 -1.94
C ALA A 135 -5.77 -2.56 -0.84
N VAL A 136 -6.05 -3.86 -0.69
CA VAL A 136 -6.91 -4.35 0.39
C VAL A 136 -6.33 -4.01 1.76
N ALA A 137 -5.02 -4.15 1.96
CA ALA A 137 -4.36 -3.80 3.22
C ALA A 137 -4.39 -2.30 3.54
N SER A 138 -4.50 -1.42 2.53
CA SER A 138 -4.68 0.03 2.73
C SER A 138 -6.14 0.41 2.96
N PHE A 139 -7.09 -0.17 2.21
CA PHE A 139 -8.50 0.19 2.30
C PHE A 139 -9.25 -0.53 3.43
N ALA A 140 -8.92 -1.79 3.73
CA ALA A 140 -9.61 -2.56 4.77
C ALA A 140 -9.50 -1.93 6.17
N PRO A 141 -8.33 -1.41 6.61
CA PRO A 141 -8.24 -0.69 7.89
C PRO A 141 -9.14 0.54 7.91
N ILE A 142 -9.18 1.33 6.83
CA ILE A 142 -10.04 2.51 6.75
C ILE A 142 -11.52 2.12 6.88
N GLN A 143 -11.93 1.02 6.25
CA GLN A 143 -13.31 0.51 6.30
C GLN A 143 -13.69 -0.11 7.65
N ILE A 144 -12.72 -0.66 8.40
CA ILE A 144 -12.95 -1.30 9.71
C ILE A 144 -12.87 -0.26 10.83
N PHE A 145 -11.87 0.61 10.80
CA PHE A 145 -11.71 1.67 11.78
C PHE A 145 -12.67 2.82 11.51
N GLY A 146 -13.04 3.08 10.25
CA GLY A 146 -13.92 4.18 9.88
C GLY A 146 -15.28 4.21 10.59
N PRO A 147 -16.05 3.09 10.63
CA PRO A 147 -17.31 3.03 11.36
C PRO A 147 -17.16 3.30 12.86
N THR A 148 -16.01 2.95 13.45
CA THR A 148 -15.71 3.19 14.88
C THR A 148 -15.43 4.67 15.17
N TYR A 149 -15.11 5.46 14.15
CA TYR A 149 -14.75 6.88 14.25
C TYR A 149 -15.70 7.80 13.46
N GLY A 150 -16.92 7.35 13.13
CA GLY A 150 -17.95 8.18 12.48
C GLY A 150 -17.81 8.34 10.95
N ILE A 151 -16.97 7.54 10.30
CA ILE A 151 -16.86 7.53 8.84
C ILE A 151 -18.02 6.72 8.27
N HIS A 152 -19.13 7.39 7.93
CA HIS A 152 -20.05 6.89 6.93
C HIS A 152 -19.38 7.05 5.57
N LEU A 153 -18.58 6.06 5.18
CA LEU A 153 -18.26 5.89 3.77
C LEU A 153 -19.60 5.63 3.09
N GLY A 154 -20.09 6.63 2.36
CA GLY A 154 -21.28 6.51 1.54
C GLY A 154 -21.14 5.23 0.72
N ALA A 155 -21.87 4.19 1.13
CA ALA A 155 -22.18 3.09 0.25
C ALA A 155 -22.87 3.75 -0.94
N GLY A 156 -22.22 3.68 -2.10
CA GLY A 156 -22.51 4.56 -3.23
C GLY A 156 -24.00 4.76 -3.47
N VAL A 157 -24.40 6.02 -3.47
CA VAL A 157 -25.12 6.80 -4.50
C VAL A 157 -25.16 8.24 -3.99
#